data_AF-A0A9E3DU04-F1
#
_entry.id   AF-A0A9E3DU04-F1
#
_cell.length_a   1.000
_cell.length_b   1.000
_cell.length_c   1.000
_cell.angle_alpha   90.00
_cell.angle_beta   90.00
_cell.angle_gamma   90.00
#
_symmetry.space_group_name_H-M   'P 1'
#
loop_
_entity.id
_entity.type
_entity.pdbx_description
1 polymer ?
#
loop_
_entity_poly.entity_id
_entity_poly.type
_entity_poly.pdbx_seq_one_letter_code
_entity_poly.pdbx_strand_id
1 'polypeptide(L)'
;MVGIDDVRAAASRLQVVAYRTPVITSAMLDELLGVRALLKAESLQRTGSFKFRGAYNKIASIPPADRERGVLAFSSGNHAQAVALAATLLDTRATIVMPADAPAMKLQRTP
;
A
#
# COMPACT_ATOMS: atom_id res chain seq x y z
N MET A 1 4.57 -21.17 2.46
CA MET A 1 3.27 -20.74 3.02
C MET A 1 3.53 -19.47 3.83
N VAL A 2 2.67 -18.45 3.74
CA VAL A 2 2.84 -17.21 4.53
C VAL A 2 2.39 -17.48 5.97
N GLY A 3 3.25 -17.18 6.94
CA GLY A 3 3.00 -17.37 8.38
C GLY A 3 2.98 -16.06 9.17
N ILE A 4 2.76 -16.17 10.49
CA ILE A 4 2.73 -15.01 11.39
C ILE A 4 4.05 -14.24 11.40
N ASP A 5 5.18 -14.92 11.23
CA ASP A 5 6.49 -14.29 11.26
C ASP A 5 6.75 -13.43 10.01
N ASP A 6 6.17 -13.78 8.86
CA ASP A 6 6.18 -12.92 7.68
C ASP A 6 5.43 -11.60 7.94
N VAL A 7 4.31 -11.66 8.66
CA VAL A 7 3.53 -10.48 9.05
C VAL A 7 4.30 -9.63 10.05
N ARG A 8 4.97 -10.25 11.03
CA ARG A 8 5.82 -9.54 12.01
C ARG A 8 7.02 -8.87 11.33
N ALA A 9 7.69 -9.57 10.43
CA ALA A 9 8.79 -9.00 9.64
C ALA A 9 8.30 -7.82 8.78
N ALA A 10 7.14 -7.94 8.14
CA ALA A 10 6.53 -6.85 7.41
C ALA A 10 6.19 -5.66 8.31
N ALA A 11 5.65 -5.90 9.51
CA ALA A 11 5.35 -4.85 10.47
C ALA A 11 6.62 -4.07 10.86
N SER A 12 7.74 -4.75 11.10
CA SER A 12 9.04 -4.11 11.38
C SER A 12 9.51 -3.21 10.23
N ARG A 13 9.45 -3.69 8.98
CA ARG A 13 9.82 -2.88 7.81
C ARG A 13 8.92 -1.65 7.62
N LEU A 14 7.67 -1.72 8.07
CA LEU A 14 6.67 -0.69 7.87
C LEU A 14 6.61 0.37 8.98
N GLN A 15 7.27 0.17 10.13
CA GLN A 15 7.05 0.98 11.34
C GLN A 15 7.19 2.49 11.14
N VAL A 16 8.18 2.93 10.37
CA VAL A 16 8.46 4.36 10.18
C VAL A 16 7.85 4.94 8.91
N VAL A 17 7.42 4.09 7.97
CA VAL A 17 6.93 4.54 6.67
C VAL A 17 5.42 4.45 6.54
N ALA A 18 4.75 3.44 7.10
CA ALA A 18 3.30 3.30 6.97
C ALA A 18 2.59 3.99 8.13
N TYR A 19 1.48 4.67 7.84
CA TYR A 19 0.66 5.24 8.90
C TYR A 19 -0.02 4.14 9.71
N ARG A 20 -0.03 4.31 11.04
CA ARG A 20 -1.01 3.65 11.90
C ARG A 20 -2.34 4.35 11.73
N THR A 21 -3.11 3.90 10.75
CA THR A 21 -4.44 4.41 10.45
C THR A 21 -5.37 4.27 11.65
N PRO A 22 -6.33 5.19 11.85
CA PRO A 22 -7.24 5.12 12.98
C PRO A 22 -8.22 3.95 12.84
N VAL A 23 -8.81 3.57 13.97
CA VAL A 23 -10.04 2.76 14.01
C VAL A 23 -11.19 3.73 14.25
N ILE A 24 -12.12 3.77 13.30
CA ILE A 24 -13.29 4.65 13.32
C ILE A 24 -14.49 3.84 13.82
N THR A 25 -15.35 4.47 14.61
CA THR A 25 -16.62 3.93 15.09
C THR A 25 -17.77 4.81 14.63
N SER A 26 -18.98 4.28 14.56
CA SER A 26 -20.18 5.05 14.18
C SER A 26 -21.39 4.54 14.93
N ALA A 27 -22.01 5.39 15.75
CA ALA A 27 -23.21 5.03 16.52
C ALA A 27 -24.36 4.59 15.61
N MET A 28 -24.55 5.27 14.48
CA MET A 28 -25.56 4.89 13.47
C MET A 28 -25.30 3.49 12.90
N LEU A 29 -24.03 3.14 12.65
CA LEU A 29 -23.68 1.82 12.14
C LEU A 29 -23.85 0.74 13.22
N ASP A 30 -23.50 1.07 14.46
CA ASP A 30 -23.65 0.15 15.59
C ASP A 30 -25.12 -0.18 15.84
N GLU A 31 -26.01 0.82 15.79
CA GLU A 31 -27.47 0.65 15.89
C GLU A 31 -28.02 -0.20 14.74
N LEU A 32 -27.62 0.10 13.51
CA LEU A 32 -28.06 -0.64 12.32
C LEU A 32 -27.66 -2.12 12.37
N LEU A 33 -26.47 -2.44 12.92
CA LEU A 33 -25.94 -3.80 12.98
C LEU A 33 -26.26 -4.53 14.30
N GLY A 34 -26.76 -3.82 15.32
CA GLY A 34 -26.97 -4.36 16.66
C GLY A 34 -25.68 -4.77 17.39
N VAL A 35 -24.51 -4.34 16.90
CA VAL A 35 -23.18 -4.68 17.44
C VAL A 35 -22.22 -3.51 17.26
N ARG A 36 -21.15 -3.47 18.05
CA ARG A 36 -20.09 -2.45 17.87
C ARG A 36 -19.22 -2.75 16.65
N ALA A 37 -19.31 -1.91 15.62
CA ALA A 37 -18.50 -1.99 14.40
C ALA A 37 -17.23 -1.15 14.51
N LEU A 38 -16.09 -1.77 14.18
CA LEU A 38 -14.77 -1.11 14.15
C LEU A 38 -14.26 -1.04 12.72
N LEU A 39 -14.08 0.17 12.20
CA LEU A 39 -13.66 0.42 10.82
C LEU A 39 -12.18 0.79 10.79
N LYS A 40 -11.33 -0.07 10.22
CA LYS A 40 -9.91 0.24 10.03
C LYS A 40 -9.72 1.11 8.77
N ALA A 41 -9.41 2.39 8.96
CA ALA A 41 -9.45 3.41 7.90
C ALA A 41 -8.21 3.40 6.98
N GLU A 42 -8.00 2.32 6.22
CA GLU A 42 -6.88 2.21 5.27
C GLU A 42 -6.99 3.15 4.06
N SER A 43 -8.15 3.78 3.84
CA SER A 43 -8.29 4.90 2.90
C SER A 43 -7.44 6.12 3.30
N LEU A 44 -7.06 6.23 4.58
CA LEU A 44 -6.18 7.28 5.11
C LEU A 44 -4.70 6.88 5.11
N GLN A 45 -4.35 5.69 4.58
CA GLN A 45 -2.96 5.32 4.38
C GLN A 45 -2.33 6.18 3.27
N ARG A 46 -1.00 6.21 3.20
CA ARG A 46 -0.29 6.67 2.00
C ARG A 46 -0.90 6.08 0.74
N THR A 47 -0.95 6.90 -0.31
CA THR A 47 -1.58 6.56 -1.60
C THR A 47 -3.08 6.19 -1.50
N GLY A 48 -3.74 6.54 -0.39
CA GLY A 48 -5.19 6.39 -0.22
C GLY A 48 -5.70 4.95 -0.08
N SER A 49 -4.82 3.97 0.19
CA SER A 49 -5.25 2.57 0.38
C SER A 49 -4.22 1.71 1.11
N PHE A 50 -4.64 0.53 1.56
CA PHE A 50 -3.78 -0.47 2.21
C PHE A 50 -2.63 -0.99 1.32
N LYS A 51 -2.70 -0.80 -0.01
CA LYS A 51 -1.75 -1.36 -0.98
C LYS A 51 -0.31 -0.87 -0.76
N PHE A 52 -0.14 0.31 -0.17
CA PHE A 52 1.18 0.83 0.21
C PHE A 52 1.96 -0.15 1.09
N ARG A 53 1.29 -0.81 2.05
CA ARG A 53 1.92 -1.75 2.98
C ARG A 53 2.61 -2.91 2.26
N GLY A 54 1.89 -3.54 1.34
CA GLY A 54 2.40 -4.68 0.58
C GLY A 54 3.49 -4.27 -0.41
N ALA A 55 3.29 -3.16 -1.13
CA ALA A 55 4.26 -2.65 -2.09
C ALA A 55 5.59 -2.32 -1.41
N TYR A 56 5.56 -1.53 -0.33
CA TYR A 56 6.77 -1.19 0.41
C TYR A 56 7.44 -2.41 1.01
N ASN A 57 6.69 -3.30 1.71
CA ASN A 57 7.28 -4.50 2.29
C ASN A 57 7.98 -5.37 1.24
N LYS A 58 7.37 -5.55 0.06
CA LYS A 58 7.96 -6.36 -1.00
C LYS A 58 9.25 -5.72 -1.52
N ILE A 59 9.22 -4.44 -1.90
CA ILE A 59 10.40 -3.76 -2.47
C ILE A 59 11.52 -3.65 -1.42
N ALA A 60 11.19 -3.35 -0.17
CA ALA A 60 12.17 -3.30 0.94
C ALA A 60 12.78 -4.67 1.27
N SER A 61 12.08 -5.77 0.96
CA SER A 61 12.61 -7.13 1.13
C SER A 61 13.57 -7.58 0.03
N ILE A 62 13.62 -6.87 -1.10
CA ILE A 62 14.56 -7.17 -2.19
C ILE A 62 15.97 -6.80 -1.71
N PRO A 63 16.97 -7.70 -1.85
CA PRO A 63 18.37 -7.39 -1.56
C PRO A 63 18.81 -6.10 -2.25
N PRO A 64 19.62 -5.24 -1.62
CA PRO A 64 20.05 -3.97 -2.22
C PRO A 64 20.65 -4.13 -3.62
N ALA A 65 21.50 -5.14 -3.83
CA ALA A 65 22.12 -5.45 -5.12
C ALA A 65 21.09 -5.75 -6.23
N ASP A 66 19.97 -6.39 -5.89
CA ASP A 66 18.91 -6.68 -6.86
C ASP A 66 17.98 -5.50 -7.08
N ARG A 67 17.89 -4.58 -6.11
CA ARG A 67 16.97 -3.45 -6.15
C ARG A 67 17.38 -2.39 -7.19
N GLU A 68 18.65 -2.28 -7.53
CA GLU A 68 19.14 -1.35 -8.57
C GLU A 68 18.58 -1.65 -9.98
N ARG A 69 18.17 -2.90 -10.20
CA ARG A 69 17.52 -3.34 -11.44
C ARG A 69 16.12 -2.75 -11.61
N GLY A 70 15.55 -2.19 -10.55
CA GLY A 70 14.19 -1.66 -10.52
C GLY A 70 13.13 -2.74 -10.39
N VAL A 71 11.87 -2.29 -10.33
CA VAL A 71 10.69 -3.15 -10.22
C VAL A 71 9.70 -2.86 -11.34
N LEU A 72 8.96 -3.89 -11.75
CA LEU A 72 7.88 -3.77 -12.72
C LEU A 72 6.56 -4.19 -12.06
N ALA A 73 5.51 -3.40 -12.30
CA ALA A 73 4.16 -3.72 -11.86
C ALA A 73 3.15 -3.44 -12.97
N PHE A 74 2.07 -4.22 -13.00
CA PHE A 74 0.91 -3.95 -13.83
C PHE A 74 -0.27 -3.56 -12.94
N SER A 75 -0.75 -2.31 -13.06
CA SER A 75 -1.95 -1.85 -12.35
C SER A 75 -2.41 -0.51 -12.87
N SER A 76 -3.72 -0.31 -12.96
CA SER A 76 -4.33 0.98 -13.33
C SER A 76 -4.69 1.88 -12.14
N GLY A 77 -4.31 1.55 -10.89
CA GLY A 77 -4.85 2.26 -9.71
C GLY A 77 -4.04 2.13 -8.43
N ASN A 78 -4.70 1.77 -7.32
CA ASN A 78 -4.10 1.82 -5.96
C ASN A 78 -2.75 1.10 -5.84
N HIS A 79 -2.56 0.00 -6.57
CA HIS A 79 -1.28 -0.71 -6.55
C HIS A 79 -0.19 0.02 -7.34
N ALA A 80 -0.51 0.67 -8.46
CA ALA A 80 0.41 1.53 -9.19
C ALA A 80 0.97 2.64 -8.30
N GLN A 81 0.09 3.40 -7.66
CA GLN A 81 0.49 4.50 -6.77
C GLN A 81 1.33 3.98 -5.59
N ALA A 82 0.94 2.84 -5.01
CA ALA A 82 1.67 2.20 -3.93
C ALA A 82 3.09 1.77 -4.34
N VAL A 83 3.26 1.19 -5.54
CA VAL A 83 4.56 0.76 -6.08
C VAL A 83 5.42 1.96 -6.41
N ALA A 84 4.87 2.97 -7.10
CA ALA A 84 5.58 4.21 -7.42
C ALA A 84 6.13 4.86 -6.15
N LEU A 85 5.27 5.14 -5.17
CA LEU A 85 5.69 5.77 -3.93
C LEU A 85 6.71 4.92 -3.15
N ALA A 86 6.51 3.61 -3.08
CA ALA A 86 7.44 2.72 -2.39
C ALA A 86 8.81 2.69 -3.08
N ALA A 87 8.85 2.72 -4.42
CA ALA A 87 10.08 2.78 -5.18
C ALA A 87 10.84 4.10 -4.93
N THR A 88 10.13 5.23 -4.94
CA THR A 88 10.71 6.54 -4.60
C THR A 88 11.31 6.55 -3.18
N LEU A 89 10.58 6.03 -2.19
CA LEU A 89 11.04 6.01 -0.79
C LEU A 89 12.23 5.07 -0.54
N LEU A 90 12.47 4.12 -1.44
CA LEU A 90 13.54 3.12 -1.33
C LEU A 90 14.66 3.34 -2.36
N ASP A 91 14.64 4.50 -3.01
CA ASP A 91 15.60 4.93 -4.03
C ASP A 91 15.80 3.86 -5.13
N THR A 92 14.68 3.41 -5.72
CA THR A 92 14.70 2.45 -6.82
C THR A 92 13.76 2.86 -7.94
N ARG A 93 14.01 2.32 -9.14
CA ARG A 93 13.21 2.59 -10.34
C ARG A 93 11.96 1.72 -10.35
N ALA A 94 10.83 2.29 -10.75
CA ALA A 94 9.61 1.53 -11.01
C ALA A 94 9.10 1.76 -12.43
N THR A 95 8.81 0.68 -13.14
CA THR A 95 8.04 0.71 -14.39
C THR A 95 6.64 0.20 -14.10
N ILE A 96 5.63 1.04 -14.35
CA ILE A 96 4.25 0.68 -14.12
C ILE A 96 3.51 0.63 -15.45
N VAL A 97 3.04 -0.56 -15.80
CA VAL A 97 2.22 -0.78 -16.99
C VAL A 97 0.75 -0.56 -16.61
N MET A 98 0.11 0.39 -17.29
CA MET A 98 -1.31 0.69 -17.14
C MET A 98 -2.04 0.39 -18.46
N PRO A 99 -3.31 -0.07 -18.42
CA PRO A 99 -4.13 -0.18 -19.61
C PRO A 99 -4.45 1.22 -20.17
N ALA A 100 -4.59 1.31 -21.50
CA ALA A 100 -4.73 2.59 -22.21
C ALA A 100 -6.01 3.37 -21.86
N ASP A 101 -7.02 2.69 -21.31
CA ASP A 101 -8.30 3.25 -20.87
C ASP A 101 -8.32 3.61 -19.37
N ALA A 102 -7.17 3.57 -18.69
CA ALA A 102 -7.09 3.94 -17.29
C ALA A 102 -7.53 5.42 -17.08
N PRO A 103 -8.40 5.71 -16.08
CA PRO A 103 -8.85 7.07 -15.84
C PRO A 103 -7.68 8.04 -15.63
N ALA A 104 -7.70 9.19 -16.31
CA ALA A 104 -6.59 10.17 -16.29
C ALA A 104 -6.15 10.60 -14.88
N MET A 105 -7.09 10.69 -13.94
CA MET A 105 -6.82 11.00 -12.53
C MET A 105 -5.90 9.95 -11.85
N LYS A 106 -5.92 8.69 -12.30
CA LYS A 106 -5.06 7.63 -11.75
C LYS A 106 -3.65 7.68 -12.32
N LEU A 107 -3.49 8.10 -13.58
CA LEU A 107 -2.17 8.39 -14.18
C LEU A 107 -1.50 9.57 -13.46
N GLN A 108 -2.20 10.68 -13.28
CA GLN A 108 -1.66 11.90 -12.64
C GLN A 108 -1.26 11.74 -11.16
N ARG A 109 -1.79 10.73 -10.47
CA ARG A 109 -1.50 10.46 -9.05
C ARG A 109 -0.37 9.44 -8.84
N THR A 110 0.28 9.02 -9.92
CA THR A 110 1.44 8.12 -9.87
C THR A 110 2.70 8.99 -9.97
N PRO A 111 3.43 9.18 -8.86
CA PRO A 111 4.63 10.04 -8.82
C PRO A 111 5.83 9.42 -9.54
#